data_AF-A0A165EAV0-F1
#
_entry.id   AF-A0A165EAV0-F1
#
_cell.length_a   1.000
_cell.length_b   1.000
_cell.length_c   1.000
_cell.angle_alpha   90.00
_cell.angle_beta   90.00
_cell.angle_gamma   90.00
#
_symmetry.space_group_name_H-M   'P 1'
#
loop_
_entity.id
_entity.type
_entity.pdbx_description
1 polymer ?
#
loop_
_entity_poly.entity_id
_entity_poly.type
_entity_poly.pdbx_seq_one_letter_code
_entity_poly.pdbx_strand_id
1 'polypeptide(L)'
;NDTTTVAAAFKSSKIVPDVVPSFDPLYPLLVTFKQADGSSIQVTAGIQLTIARESQCPTYFIRSPVLITVDPDAPTPQDPSVAQVRHFLAPDFVSDGTGPLTNRTPALSPYIGPQPPAGSHAHRFV
;
A
#
# COMPACT_ATOMS: atom_id res chain seq x y z
N ASN A 1 10.44 -1.97 9.35
CA ASN A 1 9.87 -2.87 8.32
C ASN A 1 10.93 -3.84 7.84
N ASP A 2 11.27 -4.85 8.62
CA ASP A 2 11.94 -6.04 8.07
C ASP A 2 10.90 -7.03 7.53
N THR A 3 11.35 -8.02 6.78
CA THR A 3 10.48 -9.01 6.11
C THR A 3 9.70 -9.86 7.12
N THR A 4 10.31 -10.21 8.25
CA THR A 4 9.68 -10.97 9.34
C THR A 4 8.50 -10.21 9.96
N THR A 5 8.68 -8.94 10.28
CA THR A 5 7.63 -8.09 10.87
C THR A 5 6.47 -7.92 9.90
N VAL A 6 6.76 -7.68 8.62
CA VAL A 6 5.73 -7.53 7.58
C VAL A 6 4.97 -8.85 7.38
N ALA A 7 5.66 -9.98 7.34
CA ALA A 7 5.01 -11.29 7.23
C ALA A 7 4.09 -11.60 8.42
N ALA A 8 4.50 -11.22 9.64
CA ALA A 8 3.66 -11.35 10.82
C ALA A 8 2.41 -10.46 10.73
N ALA A 9 2.56 -9.21 10.28
CA ALA A 9 1.45 -8.28 10.09
C ALA A 9 0.45 -8.76 9.03
N PHE A 10 0.93 -9.33 7.92
CA PHE A 10 0.07 -9.91 6.88
C PHE A 10 -0.81 -11.05 7.43
N LYS A 11 -0.26 -11.87 8.33
CA LYS A 11 -1.01 -12.94 9.00
C LYS A 11 -1.99 -12.38 10.04
N SER A 12 -1.56 -11.47 10.91
CA SER A 12 -2.42 -10.93 11.98
C SER A 12 -3.60 -10.13 11.45
N SER A 13 -3.38 -9.41 10.34
CA SER A 13 -4.42 -8.60 9.67
C SER A 13 -5.20 -9.36 8.60
N LYS A 14 -5.01 -10.68 8.52
CA LYS A 14 -5.66 -11.60 7.56
C LYS A 14 -5.46 -11.27 6.08
N ILE A 15 -4.46 -10.45 5.73
CA ILE A 15 -4.04 -10.29 4.32
C ILE A 15 -3.71 -11.67 3.72
N VAL A 16 -3.10 -12.52 4.53
CA VAL A 16 -3.13 -13.97 4.33
C VAL A 16 -4.24 -14.55 5.22
N PRO A 17 -5.29 -15.20 4.68
CA PRO A 17 -5.47 -15.59 3.27
C PRO A 17 -6.36 -14.65 2.43
N ASP A 18 -6.90 -13.55 2.99
CA ASP A 18 -8.01 -12.80 2.35
C ASP A 18 -7.61 -12.17 0.99
N VAL A 19 -6.34 -11.82 0.82
CA VAL A 19 -5.81 -11.16 -0.40
C VAL A 19 -4.89 -12.09 -1.17
N VAL A 20 -3.97 -12.74 -0.47
CA VAL A 20 -3.03 -13.70 -1.05
C VAL A 20 -3.00 -15.00 -0.25
N PRO A 21 -2.88 -16.17 -0.89
CA PRO A 21 -2.95 -17.45 -0.20
C PRO A 21 -1.74 -17.73 0.71
N SER A 22 -0.59 -17.10 0.41
CA SER A 22 0.65 -17.22 1.17
C SER A 22 1.54 -16.01 0.92
N PHE A 23 2.44 -15.71 1.87
CA PHE A 23 3.36 -14.59 1.75
C PHE A 23 4.71 -14.91 2.41
N ASP A 24 5.78 -14.89 1.62
CA ASP A 24 7.18 -15.11 2.02
C ASP A 24 8.07 -14.00 1.42
N PRO A 25 8.13 -12.82 2.07
CA PRO A 25 8.79 -11.65 1.50
C PRO A 25 10.32 -11.78 1.48
N LEU A 26 10.91 -11.62 0.28
CA LEU A 26 12.37 -11.64 0.10
C LEU A 26 13.05 -10.31 0.42
N TYR A 27 12.34 -9.19 0.21
CA TYR A 27 12.88 -7.84 0.37
C TYR A 27 11.89 -6.96 1.13
N PRO A 28 12.37 -6.04 1.98
CA PRO A 28 11.51 -5.03 2.56
C PRO A 28 11.08 -4.01 1.49
N LEU A 29 9.83 -3.60 1.54
CA LEU A 29 9.33 -2.43 0.82
C LEU A 29 9.23 -1.26 1.82
N LEU A 30 9.94 -0.17 1.52
CA LEU A 30 9.77 1.09 2.26
C LEU A 30 8.79 1.97 1.52
N VAL A 31 7.79 2.47 2.24
CA VAL A 31 6.72 3.32 1.72
C VAL A 31 6.66 4.59 2.56
N THR A 32 6.62 5.74 1.90
CA THR A 32 6.59 7.04 2.56
C THR A 32 5.52 7.94 1.94
N PHE A 33 4.73 8.60 2.77
CA PHE A 33 3.75 9.61 2.36
C PHE A 33 4.24 11.01 2.69
N LYS A 34 4.36 11.87 1.68
CA LYS A 34 4.67 13.28 1.85
C LYS A 34 3.44 14.04 2.36
N GLN A 35 3.65 14.89 3.36
CA GLN A 35 2.60 15.67 4.01
C GLN A 35 2.57 17.12 3.49
N ALA A 36 1.44 17.80 3.70
CA ALA A 36 1.24 19.18 3.24
C ALA A 36 2.20 20.19 3.89
N ASP A 37 2.67 19.91 5.11
CA ASP A 37 3.67 20.72 5.84
C ASP A 37 5.12 20.45 5.40
N GLY A 38 5.32 19.60 4.39
CA GLY A 38 6.64 19.21 3.88
C GLY A 38 7.29 18.05 4.66
N SER A 39 6.70 17.59 5.76
CA SER A 39 7.16 16.40 6.48
C SER A 39 6.84 15.13 5.70
N SER A 40 7.36 13.99 6.17
CA SER A 40 7.13 12.68 5.57
C SER A 40 6.82 11.66 6.64
N ILE A 41 5.82 10.81 6.38
CA ILE A 41 5.44 9.70 7.25
C ILE A 41 5.93 8.42 6.59
N GLN A 42 6.86 7.74 7.26
CA GLN A 42 7.24 6.38 6.86
C GLN A 42 6.18 5.40 7.37
N VAL A 43 5.63 4.61 6.46
CA VAL A 43 4.64 3.58 6.78
C VAL A 43 5.33 2.43 7.48
N THR A 44 4.75 1.94 8.57
CA THR A 44 5.06 0.62 9.14
C THR A 44 3.90 -0.33 8.90
N ALA A 45 4.17 -1.63 8.75
CA ALA A 45 3.11 -2.60 8.47
C ALA A 45 2.02 -2.56 9.56
N GLY A 46 0.76 -2.37 9.15
CA GLY A 46 -0.38 -2.25 10.06
C GLY A 46 -0.56 -0.89 10.73
N ILE A 47 0.22 0.14 10.37
CA ILE A 47 -0.01 1.50 10.86
C ILE A 47 -1.39 1.99 10.43
N GLN A 48 -2.09 2.71 11.32
CA GLN A 48 -3.34 3.39 10.98
C GLN A 48 -3.05 4.83 10.59
N LEU A 49 -3.45 5.22 9.37
CA LEU A 49 -3.34 6.58 8.86
C LEU A 49 -4.73 7.16 8.57
N THR A 50 -4.81 8.49 8.55
CA THR A 50 -6.04 9.21 8.16
C THR A 50 -6.05 9.40 6.64
N ILE A 51 -7.24 9.52 6.06
CA ILE A 51 -7.42 9.77 4.62
C ILE A 51 -6.57 10.95 4.13
N ALA A 52 -6.49 12.03 4.92
CA ALA A 52 -5.70 13.21 4.59
C ALA A 52 -4.20 12.91 4.42
N ARG A 53 -3.66 12.00 5.25
CA ARG A 53 -2.23 11.62 5.25
C ARG A 53 -1.85 10.72 4.06
N GLU A 54 -2.82 10.05 3.46
CA GLU A 54 -2.66 9.17 2.30
C GLU A 54 -3.20 9.78 1.00
N SER A 55 -3.52 11.08 1.01
CA SER A 55 -4.08 11.77 -0.16
C SER A 55 -3.08 11.90 -1.33
N GLN A 56 -1.79 11.84 -1.04
CA GLN A 56 -0.71 11.91 -2.04
C GLN A 56 -0.21 10.52 -2.38
N CYS A 57 0.16 10.29 -3.65
CA CYS A 57 0.81 9.05 -4.06
C CYS A 57 2.07 8.83 -3.22
N PRO A 58 2.26 7.65 -2.61
CA PRO A 58 3.44 7.39 -1.80
C PRO A 58 4.69 7.21 -2.66
N THR A 59 5.83 7.31 -2.00
CA THR A 59 7.15 7.06 -2.54
C THR A 59 7.64 5.68 -2.08
N TYR A 60 8.22 4.90 -2.99
CA TYR A 60 8.63 3.51 -2.77
C TYR A 60 10.14 3.31 -2.89
N PHE A 61 10.70 2.30 -2.22
CA PHE A 61 12.12 1.91 -2.35
C PHE A 61 12.27 0.38 -2.38
N ILE A 62 12.52 -0.22 -3.57
CA ILE A 62 12.81 -1.67 -3.80
C ILE A 62 13.42 -1.94 -5.20
N ARG A 63 14.18 -3.02 -5.45
CA ARG A 63 14.57 -3.41 -6.82
C ARG A 63 13.42 -4.17 -7.53
N SER A 64 12.56 -3.43 -8.26
CA SER A 64 11.60 -3.75 -9.36
C SER A 64 11.00 -5.18 -9.50
N PRO A 65 9.68 -5.36 -9.78
CA PRO A 65 9.15 -5.10 -11.12
C PRO A 65 7.84 -4.27 -11.18
N VAL A 66 6.79 -4.67 -10.46
CA VAL A 66 5.45 -4.08 -10.53
C VAL A 66 5.01 -3.68 -9.12
N LEU A 67 4.44 -2.49 -8.97
CA LEU A 67 3.78 -2.05 -7.74
C LEU A 67 2.27 -2.04 -7.92
N ILE A 68 1.57 -2.61 -6.95
CA ILE A 68 0.11 -2.62 -6.86
C ILE A 68 -0.29 -2.22 -5.44
N THR A 69 -1.41 -1.51 -5.31
CA THR A 69 -2.06 -1.25 -4.03
C THR A 69 -3.52 -1.65 -4.12
N VAL A 70 -4.00 -2.41 -3.15
CA VAL A 70 -5.35 -2.98 -3.13
C VAL A 70 -6.06 -2.71 -1.79
N ASP A 71 -7.35 -2.40 -1.85
CA ASP A 71 -8.27 -2.33 -0.72
C ASP A 71 -9.20 -3.56 -0.73
N PRO A 72 -9.00 -4.55 0.16
CA PRO A 72 -9.84 -5.73 0.26
C PRO A 72 -11.16 -5.48 1.00
N ASP A 73 -11.34 -4.29 1.57
CA ASP A 73 -12.39 -4.00 2.54
C ASP A 73 -13.50 -3.11 1.96
N ALA A 74 -13.52 -2.85 0.66
CA ALA A 74 -14.57 -2.02 0.06
C ALA A 74 -15.92 -2.76 -0.08
N PRO A 75 -17.07 -2.10 0.18
CA PRO A 75 -17.21 -0.72 0.66
C PRO A 75 -16.91 -0.56 2.16
N THR A 76 -17.08 -1.60 2.97
CA THR A 76 -16.70 -1.61 4.39
C THR A 76 -16.11 -2.98 4.80
N PRO A 77 -15.19 -3.06 5.78
CA PRO A 77 -14.60 -4.34 6.18
C PRO A 77 -15.63 -5.38 6.68
N GLN A 78 -16.81 -4.93 7.13
CA GLN A 78 -17.88 -5.77 7.65
C GLN A 78 -18.72 -6.42 6.54
N ASP A 79 -18.83 -5.73 5.41
CA ASP A 79 -19.53 -6.18 4.20
C ASP A 79 -18.70 -5.80 2.97
N PRO A 80 -17.60 -6.53 2.70
CA PRO A 80 -16.68 -6.23 1.61
C PRO A 80 -17.22 -6.78 0.28
N SER A 81 -18.44 -6.39 -0.10
CA SER A 81 -19.14 -6.91 -1.28
C SER A 81 -18.48 -6.51 -2.61
N VAL A 82 -17.68 -5.44 -2.64
CA VAL A 82 -16.85 -5.08 -3.78
C VAL A 82 -15.51 -5.78 -3.68
N ALA A 83 -14.80 -5.56 -2.57
CA ALA A 83 -13.46 -6.06 -2.27
C ALA A 83 -12.41 -5.83 -3.36
N GLN A 84 -11.15 -6.09 -3.01
CA GLN A 84 -10.01 -6.10 -3.92
C GLN A 84 -9.93 -4.88 -4.87
N VAL A 85 -10.30 -3.70 -4.38
CA VAL A 85 -10.34 -2.47 -5.18
C VAL A 85 -8.90 -2.01 -5.43
N ARG A 86 -8.55 -1.87 -6.71
CA ARG A 86 -7.21 -1.45 -7.11
C ARG A 86 -7.06 0.07 -7.00
N HIS A 87 -6.19 0.50 -6.09
CA HIS A 87 -5.87 1.91 -5.86
C HIS A 87 -4.63 2.38 -6.64
N PHE A 88 -3.76 1.45 -7.04
CA PHE A 88 -2.57 1.78 -7.82
C PHE A 88 -2.09 0.56 -8.60
N LEU A 89 -1.61 0.76 -9.83
CA LEU A 89 -0.88 -0.25 -10.58
C LEU A 89 0.12 0.37 -11.54
N ALA A 90 1.39 0.06 -11.35
CA ALA A 90 2.49 0.62 -12.11
C ALA A 90 3.58 -0.44 -12.38
N PRO A 91 3.86 -0.75 -13.66
CA PRO A 91 4.64 -1.92 -14.01
C PRO A 91 6.13 -1.68 -14.24
N ASP A 92 6.63 -0.43 -14.24
CA ASP A 92 8.00 -0.12 -14.65
C ASP A 92 8.69 0.83 -13.65
N PHE A 93 8.65 0.46 -12.38
CA PHE A 93 9.35 1.18 -11.31
C PHE A 93 10.80 0.73 -11.20
N VAL A 94 11.75 1.64 -11.39
CA VAL A 94 13.19 1.35 -11.31
C VAL A 94 13.84 2.09 -10.15
N SER A 95 14.92 1.51 -9.62
CA SER A 95 15.83 2.19 -8.69
C SER A 95 17.09 2.65 -9.42
N ASP A 96 17.57 3.86 -9.11
CA ASP A 96 18.89 4.35 -9.54
C ASP A 96 20.03 3.87 -8.63
N GLY A 97 19.72 3.08 -7.59
CA GLY A 97 20.68 2.53 -6.64
C GLY A 97 20.82 3.31 -5.33
N THR A 98 20.32 4.54 -5.24
CA THR A 98 20.44 5.38 -4.03
C THR A 98 19.17 6.13 -3.64
N GLY A 99 18.18 6.21 -4.53
CA GLY A 99 16.98 7.01 -4.38
C GLY A 99 15.67 6.20 -4.40
N PRO A 100 14.54 6.92 -4.27
CA PRO A 100 13.22 6.34 -4.43
C PRO A 100 13.02 5.78 -5.83
N LEU A 101 12.07 4.87 -5.95
CA LEU A 101 11.74 4.33 -7.25
C LEU A 101 11.10 5.39 -8.13
N THR A 102 11.57 5.43 -9.36
CA THR A 102 11.01 6.26 -10.42
C THR A 102 10.27 5.37 -11.38
N ASN A 103 9.03 5.76 -11.70
CA ASN A 103 8.27 5.08 -12.71
C ASN A 103 8.75 5.57 -14.09
N ARG A 104 9.18 4.65 -14.95
CA ARG A 104 9.63 4.98 -16.32
C ARG A 104 8.48 5.09 -17.31
N THR A 105 7.31 4.54 -16.95
CA THR A 105 6.10 4.58 -17.76
C THR A 105 4.94 5.19 -16.97
N PRO A 106 3.87 5.67 -17.61
CA PRO A 106 2.66 6.00 -16.88
C PRO A 106 2.12 4.77 -16.13
N ALA A 107 1.52 4.99 -14.95
CA ALA A 107 0.81 3.94 -14.24
C ALA A 107 -0.38 3.43 -15.08
N LEU A 108 -0.61 2.12 -15.09
CA LEU A 108 -1.80 1.52 -15.71
C LEU A 108 -3.08 1.87 -14.94
N SER A 109 -2.95 2.06 -13.63
CA SER A 109 -3.98 2.67 -12.79
C SER A 109 -3.30 3.73 -11.93
N PRO A 110 -3.59 5.03 -12.14
CA PRO A 110 -2.99 6.09 -11.34
C PRO A 110 -3.41 5.93 -9.88
N TYR A 111 -2.59 6.47 -8.98
CA TYR A 111 -2.90 6.41 -7.56
C TYR A 111 -4.19 7.16 -7.27
N ILE A 112 -5.13 6.47 -6.63
CA ILE A 112 -6.33 7.04 -6.04
C ILE A 112 -6.23 6.79 -4.53
N GLY A 113 -6.25 7.85 -3.73
CA GLY A 113 -6.19 7.72 -2.27
C GLY A 113 -7.41 7.00 -1.68
N PRO A 114 -7.37 6.66 -0.38
CA PRO A 114 -8.50 6.04 0.31
C PRO A 114 -9.76 6.89 0.22
N GLN A 115 -10.89 6.25 -0.07
CA GLN A 115 -12.22 6.88 -0.04
C GLN A 115 -13.26 6.00 0.67
N PRO A 116 -12.99 5.54 1.91
CA PRO A 116 -13.97 4.75 2.64
C PRO A 116 -15.23 5.58 2.92
N PRO A 117 -16.43 4.97 2.90
CA PRO A 117 -17.67 5.65 3.27
C PRO A 117 -17.62 6.23 4.68
N ALA A 118 -18.38 7.29 4.92
CA ALA A 118 -18.50 7.87 6.27
C ALA A 118 -19.05 6.83 7.25
N GLY A 119 -18.37 6.67 8.40
CA GLY A 119 -18.71 5.67 9.40
C GLY A 119 -18.16 4.26 9.13
N SER A 120 -17.45 4.04 8.02
CA SER A 120 -16.71 2.80 7.80
C SER A 120 -15.60 2.63 8.84
N HIS A 121 -15.31 1.38 9.18
CA HIS A 121 -14.13 1.04 9.96
C HIS A 121 -12.85 1.27 9.13
N ALA A 122 -11.67 1.09 9.73
CA ALA A 122 -10.42 1.22 9.00
C ALA A 122 -10.29 0.14 7.91
N HIS A 123 -9.95 0.55 6.70
CA HIS A 123 -9.66 -0.35 5.58
C HIS A 123 -8.18 -0.75 5.61
N ARG A 124 -7.89 -1.96 5.16
CA ARG A 124 -6.54 -2.48 4.95
C ARG A 124 -6.08 -2.04 3.56
N PHE A 125 -4.92 -1.41 3.45
CA PHE A 125 -4.26 -1.17 2.17
C PHE A 125 -3.01 -2.03 2.11
N VAL A 126 -2.88 -2.82 1.05
CA VAL A 126 -1.78 -3.78 0.82
C VAL A 126 -1.13 -3.57 -0.52
#